data_AF-A0A4C1TD85-F1
#
_entry.id   AF-A0A4C1TD85-F1
#
_cell.length_a   1.000
_cell.length_b   1.000
_cell.length_c   1.000
_cell.angle_alpha   90.00
_cell.angle_beta   90.00
_cell.angle_gamma   90.00
#
_symmetry.space_group_name_H-M   'P 1'
#
loop_
_entity.id
_entity.type
_entity.pdbx_description
1 polymer ?
#
loop_
_entity_poly.entity_id
_entity_poly.type
_entity_poly.pdbx_seq_one_letter_code
_entity_poly.pdbx_strand_id
1 'polypeptide(L)' 'MLTWMRSLTELKLTVDEWALFTAAVLLCPDRADISNSEYVRINHKMIVEALHLYHACCDGTQAFSNDIIQAADEVDASV' A
#
# COMPACT_ATOMS: atom_id res chain seq x y z
N MET A 1 14.03 -16.11 3.65
CA MET A 1 12.57 -15.98 3.46
C MET A 1 11.82 -15.54 4.72
N LEU A 2 12.02 -16.18 5.88
CA LEU A 2 11.27 -15.84 7.11
C LEU A 2 11.47 -14.39 7.61
N THR A 3 12.69 -13.86 7.53
CA THR A 3 12.98 -12.47 7.91
C THR A 3 12.23 -11.47 7.04
N TRP A 4 12.14 -11.73 5.73
CA TRP A 4 11.43 -10.87 4.78
C TRP A 4 9.92 -10.88 5.01
N MET A 5 9.33 -12.06 5.28
CA MET A 5 7.92 -12.14 5.63
C MET A 5 7.61 -11.43 6.95
N ARG A 6 8.52 -11.50 7.94
CA ARG A 6 8.38 -10.75 9.20
C ARG A 6 8.38 -9.24 8.94
N SER A 7 9.32 -8.73 8.16
CA SER A 7 9.36 -7.31 7.80
C SER A 7 8.12 -6.85 7.04
N LEU A 8 7.55 -7.69 6.15
CA LEU A 8 6.30 -7.36 5.46
C LEU A 8 5.09 -7.32 6.41
N THR A 9 5.02 -8.21 7.40
CA THR A 9 3.93 -8.20 8.38
C THR A 9 3.98 -6.98 9.31
N GLU A 10 5.16 -6.42 9.54
CA GLU A 10 5.35 -5.20 10.35
C GLU A 10 4.81 -3.94 9.66
N LEU A 11 4.71 -3.93 8.32
CA LEU A 11 4.17 -2.81 7.54
C LEU A 11 2.66 -2.63 7.69
N LYS A 12 1.93 -3.60 8.26
CA LYS A 12 0.48 -3.56 8.49
C LYS A 12 -0.33 -3.10 7.26
N LEU A 13 0.08 -3.54 6.08
CA LEU A 13 -0.58 -3.20 4.83
C LEU A 13 -2.05 -3.64 4.84
N THR A 14 -2.92 -2.79 4.31
CA THR A 14 -4.31 -3.10 4.01
C THR A 14 -4.42 -4.17 2.94
N VAL A 15 -5.62 -4.76 2.78
CA VAL A 15 -5.88 -5.77 1.73
C VAL A 15 -5.59 -5.21 0.33
N ASP A 16 -5.95 -3.95 0.09
CA ASP A 16 -5.74 -3.28 -1.19
C ASP A 16 -4.26 -3.01 -1.47
N GLU A 17 -3.49 -2.57 -0.47
CA GLU A 17 -2.04 -2.41 -0.58
C GLU A 17 -1.34 -3.74 -0.83
N TRP A 18 -1.79 -4.82 -0.17
CA TRP A 18 -1.31 -6.18 -0.45
C TRP A 18 -1.61 -6.62 -1.88
N ALA A 19 -2.79 -6.30 -2.42
CA ALA A 19 -3.16 -6.62 -3.79
C ALA A 19 -2.27 -5.88 -4.79
N LEU A 20 -2.05 -4.57 -4.59
CA LEU A 20 -1.18 -3.75 -5.43
C LEU A 20 0.30 -4.18 -5.36
N PHE A 21 0.80 -4.46 -4.15
CA PHE A 21 2.14 -5.00 -3.95
C PHE A 21 2.33 -6.34 -4.67
N THR A 22 1.37 -7.25 -4.53
CA THR A 22 1.41 -8.57 -5.18
C THR A 22 1.36 -8.43 -6.71
N ALA A 23 0.56 -7.51 -7.24
CA ALA A 23 0.47 -7.25 -8.66
C ALA A 23 1.79 -6.67 -9.22
N ALA A 24 2.47 -5.78 -8.47
CA ALA A 24 3.79 -5.29 -8.84
C ALA A 24 4.84 -6.41 -8.90
N VAL A 25 4.87 -7.29 -7.89
CA VAL A 25 5.78 -8.46 -7.86
C VAL A 25 5.49 -9.45 -9.00
N LEU A 26 4.21 -9.63 -9.34
CA LEU A 26 3.79 -10.49 -10.45
C LEU A 26 4.31 -9.94 -11.79
N LEU A 27 4.12 -8.65 -12.03
CA LEU A 27 4.50 -7.94 -13.26
C LEU A 27 5.97 -7.50 -13.25
N CYS A 28 6.88 -8.40 -12.91
CA CYS A 28 8.31 -8.10 -12.98
C CYS A 28 8.79 -8.09 -14.45
N PRO A 29 9.31 -6.96 -14.98
CA PRO A 29 9.72 -6.87 -16.38
C PRO A 29 10.99 -7.67 -16.71
N ASP A 30 11.76 -8.07 -15.69
CA ASP A 30 13.03 -8.79 -15.84
C ASP A 30 12.90 -10.31 -15.81
N ARG A 31 11.66 -10.85 -15.86
CA ARG A 31 11.47 -12.30 -15.98
C ARG A 31 11.95 -12.79 -17.34
N ALA A 32 12.59 -13.96 -17.34
CA ALA A 32 12.94 -14.66 -18.56
C ALA A 32 11.68 -14.93 -19.42
N ASP A 33 11.87 -14.98 -20.74
CA ASP A 33 10.86 -15.38 -21.73
C ASP A 33 9.61 -14.49 -21.84
N ILE A 34 9.66 -13.23 -21.36
CA ILE A 34 8.59 -12.26 -21.62
C ILE A 34 8.63 -11.82 -23.10
N SER A 35 7.57 -12.15 -23.83
CA SER A 35 7.40 -11.79 -25.24
C SER A 35 7.26 -10.27 -25.49
N ASN A 36 6.68 -9.53 -24.55
CA ASN A 36 6.51 -8.08 -24.64
C ASN A 36 6.92 -7.40 -23.32
N SER A 37 8.24 -7.30 -23.11
CA SER A 37 8.81 -6.74 -21.87
C SER A 37 8.49 -5.26 -21.68
N GLU A 38 8.30 -4.51 -22.77
CA GLU A 38 7.90 -3.09 -22.71
C GLU A 38 6.51 -2.93 -22.11
N TYR A 39 5.53 -3.71 -22.60
CA TYR A 39 4.19 -3.69 -22.06
C TYR A 39 4.16 -4.07 -20.57
N VAL A 40 4.91 -5.10 -20.16
CA VAL A 40 5.02 -5.47 -18.74
C VAL A 40 5.65 -4.35 -17.93
N ARG A 41 6.69 -3.68 -18.44
CA ARG A 41 7.35 -2.55 -17.76
C ARG A 41 6.39 -1.37 -17.55
N ILE A 42 5.58 -1.03 -18.55
CA ILE A 42 4.57 0.03 -18.45
C ILE A 42 3.55 -0.32 -17.36
N ASN A 43 2.99 -1.53 -17.39
CA ASN A 43 2.00 -1.97 -16.39
C ASN A 43 2.60 -2.04 -14.98
N HIS A 44 3.82 -2.56 -14.84
CA HIS A 44 4.55 -2.55 -13.59
C HIS A 44 4.67 -1.14 -13.01
N LYS A 45 5.11 -0.18 -13.84
CA LYS A 45 5.24 1.22 -13.43
C LYS A 45 3.90 1.81 -12.98
N MET A 46 2.82 1.58 -13.74
CA MET A 46 1.49 2.08 -13.39
C MET A 46 0.99 1.54 -12.04
N ILE A 47 1.24 0.26 -11.74
CA ILE A 47 0.81 -0.36 -10.48
C ILE A 47 1.65 0.15 -9.31
N VAL A 48 2.96 0.34 -9.49
CA VAL A 48 3.81 0.94 -8.47
C VAL A 48 3.39 2.38 -8.17
N GLU A 49 3.07 3.17 -9.20
CA GLU A 49 2.52 4.51 -9.02
C GLU A 49 1.17 4.49 -8.28
N ALA A 50 0.28 3.56 -8.63
CA ALA A 50 -1.00 3.38 -7.94
C ALA A 50 -0.82 3.01 -6.47
N LEU A 51 0.14 2.14 -6.12
CA LEU A 51 0.47 1.79 -4.74
C LEU A 51 0.94 3.01 -3.94
N HIS A 52 1.85 3.82 -4.49
CA HIS A 52 2.33 5.03 -3.82
C HIS A 52 1.20 6.05 -3.59
N LEU A 53 0.33 6.26 -4.59
CA LEU A 53 -0.80 7.16 -4.47
C LEU A 53 -1.83 6.64 -3.46
N TYR A 54 -2.16 5.35 -3.49
CA TYR A 54 -3.10 4.74 -2.55
C TYR A 54 -2.59 4.87 -1.12
N HIS A 55 -1.31 4.57 -0.89
CA HIS A 55 -0.67 4.72 0.42
C HIS A 55 -0.72 6.17 0.91
N ALA A 56 -0.32 7.13 0.06
CA ALA A 56 -0.37 8.56 0.40
C ALA A 56 -1.80 9.06 0.71
N CYS A 57 -2.80 8.58 -0.03
CA CYS A 57 -4.21 8.89 0.24
C CYS A 57 -4.68 8.29 1.57
N CYS A 58 -4.32 7.04 1.87
CA CYS A 58 -4.73 6.37 3.09
C CYS A 58 -4.09 6.99 4.34
N ASP A 59 -2.80 7.32 4.28
CA ASP A 59 -2.10 8.03 5.35
C ASP A 59 -2.68 9.43 5.59
N GLY A 60 -3.01 10.15 4.52
CA GLY A 60 -3.69 11.46 4.62
C GLY A 60 -5.10 11.39 5.20
N THR A 61 -5.79 10.24 5.06
CA THR A 61 -7.15 10.04 5.57
C THR A 61 -7.16 9.57 7.02
N GLN A 62 -6.16 8.78 7.44
CA GLN A 62 -6.04 8.33 8.84
C GLN A 62 -5.69 9.46 9.81
N ALA A 63 -4.95 10.49 9.38
CA ALA A 63 -4.68 11.67 10.20
C ALA A 63 -5.98 12.39 10.59
N PHE A 64 -6.91 12.58 9.66
CA PHE A 64 -8.19 13.24 9.92
C PHE A 64 -9.15 12.43 10.79
N SER A 65 -9.12 11.10 10.71
CA SER A 65 -10.03 10.24 11.49
C SER A 65 -9.63 10.15 12.97
N ASN A 66 -8.33 10.13 13.28
CA ASN A 66 -7.87 10.03 14.67
C ASN A 66 -8.10 11.33 15.44
N ASP A 67 -7.91 12.49 14.80
CA ASP A 67 -8.14 13.80 15.44
C ASP A 67 -9.63 14.01 15.80
N ILE A 68 -10.57 13.51 14.98
CA ILE A 68 -12.01 13.62 15.26
C ILE A 68 -12.42 12.70 16.42
N ILE A 69 -11.89 11.48 16.48
CA ILE A 69 -12.19 10.54 17.57
C ILE A 69 -11.61 11.04 18.90
N GLN A 70 -10.39 11.59 18.86
CA GLN A 70 -9.72 12.12 20.04
C GLN A 70 -10.40 13.41 20.56
N ALA A 71 -10.85 14.29 19.65
CA ALA A 71 -11.64 15.46 20.02
C ALA A 71 -13.04 15.10 20.55
N ALA A 72 -13.63 13.99 20.11
CA ALA A 72 -14.91 13.51 20.63
C ALA A 72 -14.81 12.93 22.04
N ASP A 73 -13.74 12.18 22.34
CA ASP A 73 -13.48 11.61 23.67
C ASP A 73 -13.14 12.70 24.71
N GLU A 74 -12.44 13.77 24.33
CA GLU A 74 -12.14 14.90 25.22
C GLU A 74 -13.39 15.70 25.62
N VAL A 75 -14.40 15.76 24.76
CA VAL A 75 -15.68 16.44 25.05
C VAL A 75 -16.53 15.60 26.01
N ASP A 76 -16.59 14.28 25.84
CA ASP A 76 -17.40 13.38 26.70
C ASP A 76 -16.79 13.23 28.12
N ALA A 77 -15.46 13.29 28.24
CA ALA A 77 -14.78 13.26 29.55
C ALA A 77 -14.89 14.56 30.38
N SER A 78 -15.50 15.62 29.82
CA SER A 78 -15.63 16.94 30.45
C SER A 78 -17.04 17.28 30.96
N VAL A 79 -17.98 16.32 30.88
CA VAL A 79 -19.36 16.39 31.41
C VAL A 79 -19.49 15.55 32.66
#